data_AF-A8QAP3-F1
#
_entry.id   AF-A8QAP3-F1
#
_cell.length_a   1.000
_cell.length_b   1.000
_cell.length_c   1.000
_cell.angle_alpha   90.00
_cell.angle_beta   90.00
_cell.angle_gamma   90.00
#
_symmetry.space_group_name_H-M   'P 1'
#
loop_
_entity.id
_entity.type
_entity.pdbx_description
1 polymer ?
#
loop_
_entity_poly.entity_id
_entity_poly.type
_entity_poly.pdbx_seq_one_letter_code
_entity_poly.pdbx_strand_id
1 'polypeptide(L)'
;MSTLFLSKLAHGLAVLLLSLALVRGVQGALFSEKSSVIRLTPANFEHEILNINKPALVAFTAPWCGHCKNLAPHFTRVANELDGVVKLAYVDCDDASLQSICTKYDVKGFPTIKLFPATKRRIPREYVGERRGKAIMDFALDALPSEVVRKVDAADLSTFLDKESSANAKLVLVTPIGKTSPMYRSLALDYYGRIPFAFVYAGKDGVVETVQKVLDPELTKDKLPGLYFVSTQNSKHAVKYRGSMRYRYIKLWIDEQLGGAEAEAAQAAREAEAKAEADAKAQRKAEAKARAEAKAQAQATSREEEETAYGVHEDDNLKLVRQLESLMADAQPDDSDEAREAELQRLKDRKLLKKLLDAREKLKKEEGVIEQTPDGPVTKELLAEKLREHLGDKWGMRLAEHADKTQKTIERLLMENPDDTKRAMNVAEKEFVELLQADEKEIQDQLQAGADADGYPLQKDAIEVMHEHLGTITGLISTIEFRISAREAGLDEKRVAQEMLKRFHDEL
;
A
#
# COMPACT_ATOMS: atom_id res chain seq x y z
N MET A 1 33.52 -40.12 -47.61
CA MET A 1 32.24 -39.42 -47.81
C MET A 1 31.18 -39.73 -46.73
N SER A 2 31.37 -40.75 -45.88
CA SER A 2 30.31 -41.20 -44.97
C SER A 2 30.22 -40.45 -43.63
N THR A 3 31.27 -39.80 -43.15
CA THR A 3 31.25 -39.10 -41.85
C THR A 3 30.62 -37.72 -41.90
N LEU A 4 30.68 -37.05 -43.06
CA LEU A 4 30.10 -35.71 -43.27
C LEU A 4 28.57 -35.73 -43.41
N PHE A 5 27.98 -36.84 -43.88
CA PHE A 5 26.52 -36.99 -44.00
C PHE A 5 25.83 -37.27 -42.66
N LEU A 6 26.46 -38.06 -41.79
CA LEU A 6 25.94 -38.36 -40.44
C LEU A 6 25.96 -37.11 -39.54
N SER A 7 26.96 -36.25 -39.66
CA SER A 7 27.02 -34.98 -38.95
C SER A 7 25.87 -34.04 -39.35
N LYS A 8 25.59 -33.88 -40.65
CA LYS A 8 24.53 -32.96 -41.13
C LYS A 8 23.11 -33.43 -40.74
N LEU A 9 22.87 -34.74 -40.68
CA LEU A 9 21.61 -35.32 -40.20
C LEU A 9 21.41 -35.12 -38.69
N ALA A 10 22.47 -35.26 -37.88
CA ALA A 10 22.39 -35.00 -36.44
C ALA A 10 22.13 -33.53 -36.11
N HIS A 11 22.72 -32.59 -36.87
CA HIS A 11 22.45 -31.16 -36.71
C HIS A 11 21.04 -30.78 -37.16
N GLY A 12 20.53 -31.39 -38.25
CA GLY A 12 19.15 -31.18 -38.69
C GLY A 12 18.12 -31.67 -37.69
N LEU A 13 18.35 -32.84 -37.08
CA LEU A 13 17.45 -33.40 -36.05
C LEU A 13 17.51 -32.61 -34.74
N ALA A 14 18.70 -32.12 -34.35
CA ALA A 14 18.88 -31.28 -33.17
C ALA A 14 18.19 -29.92 -33.31
N VAL A 15 18.26 -29.29 -34.49
CA VAL A 15 17.56 -28.02 -34.77
C VAL A 15 16.03 -28.22 -34.84
N LEU A 16 15.56 -29.38 -35.34
CA LEU A 16 14.13 -29.72 -35.32
C LEU A 16 13.60 -29.97 -33.89
N LEU A 17 14.41 -30.59 -33.02
CA LEU A 17 14.07 -30.82 -31.61
C LEU A 17 14.17 -29.53 -30.77
N LEU A 18 15.12 -28.64 -31.09
CA LEU A 18 15.25 -27.33 -30.44
C LEU A 18 14.12 -26.36 -30.85
N SER A 19 13.64 -26.45 -32.10
CA SER A 19 12.47 -25.70 -32.56
C SER A 19 11.13 -26.25 -32.01
N LEU A 20 11.02 -27.56 -31.77
CA LEU A 20 9.87 -28.14 -31.04
C LEU A 20 9.87 -27.77 -29.54
N ALA A 21 11.05 -27.54 -28.94
CA ALA A 21 11.17 -27.12 -27.54
C ALA A 21 10.82 -25.63 -27.31
N LEU A 22 10.82 -24.80 -28.37
CA LEU A 22 10.45 -23.38 -28.32
C LEU A 22 8.94 -23.13 -28.51
N VAL A 23 8.14 -24.16 -28.81
CA VAL A 23 6.66 -24.10 -28.76
C VAL A 23 6.15 -24.65 -27.43
N ARG A 24 6.78 -24.28 -26.31
CA ARG A 24 6.05 -24.22 -25.03
C ARG A 24 5.27 -22.93 -25.07
N GLY A 25 3.98 -23.04 -25.39
CA GLY A 25 3.07 -21.90 -25.46
C GLY A 25 3.27 -20.99 -24.26
N VAL A 26 3.53 -19.71 -24.53
CA VAL A 26 3.39 -18.65 -23.54
C VAL A 26 1.89 -18.55 -23.24
N GLN A 27 1.37 -19.44 -22.40
CA GLN A 27 0.09 -19.25 -21.75
C GLN A 27 0.31 -18.22 -20.65
N GLY A 28 0.30 -16.95 -21.06
CA GLY A 28 0.28 -15.83 -20.13
C GLY A 28 -0.98 -15.97 -19.28
N ALA A 29 -0.80 -16.21 -17.99
CA ALA A 29 -1.90 -16.17 -17.02
C ALA A 29 -2.60 -14.81 -17.13
N LEU A 30 -3.93 -14.84 -17.23
CA LEU A 30 -4.74 -13.62 -17.39
C LEU A 30 -4.63 -12.69 -16.18
N PHE A 31 -4.42 -13.28 -15.01
CA PHE A 31 -4.19 -12.60 -13.74
C PHE A 31 -2.81 -12.98 -13.21
N SER A 32 -2.12 -12.02 -12.61
CA SER A 32 -0.82 -12.27 -11.96
C SER A 32 -1.01 -13.18 -10.74
N GLU A 33 -0.04 -14.07 -10.49
CA GLU A 33 0.01 -14.92 -9.28
C GLU A 33 0.02 -14.10 -7.98
N LYS A 34 0.38 -12.81 -8.05
CA LYS A 34 0.36 -11.87 -6.90
C LYS A 34 -0.94 -11.07 -6.78
N SER A 35 -1.93 -11.30 -7.65
CA SER A 35 -3.20 -10.57 -7.58
C SER A 35 -4.11 -11.15 -6.49
N SER A 36 -4.99 -10.33 -5.90
CA SER A 36 -6.02 -10.80 -4.97
C SER A 36 -7.14 -11.62 -5.65
N VAL A 37 -7.02 -11.87 -6.97
CA VAL A 37 -7.94 -12.74 -7.71
C VAL A 37 -7.44 -14.18 -7.62
N ILE A 38 -8.18 -15.02 -6.91
CA ILE A 38 -7.77 -16.40 -6.68
C ILE A 38 -7.88 -17.22 -7.97
N ARG A 39 -6.78 -17.85 -8.38
CA ARG A 39 -6.82 -18.84 -9.46
C ARG A 39 -7.47 -20.12 -8.95
N LEU A 40 -8.56 -20.52 -9.57
CA LEU A 40 -9.21 -21.79 -9.24
C LEU A 40 -8.57 -22.93 -10.02
N THR A 41 -8.40 -24.05 -9.33
CA THR A 41 -7.95 -25.33 -9.84
C THR A 41 -8.98 -26.38 -9.44
N PRO A 42 -8.98 -27.58 -10.06
CA PRO A 42 -9.87 -28.65 -9.62
C PRO A 42 -9.73 -28.98 -8.14
N ALA A 43 -8.51 -28.85 -7.59
CA ALA A 43 -8.20 -29.18 -6.21
C ALA A 43 -8.71 -28.15 -5.19
N ASN A 44 -8.75 -26.86 -5.55
CA ASN A 44 -9.14 -25.80 -4.62
C ASN A 44 -10.58 -25.29 -4.82
N PHE A 45 -11.23 -25.57 -5.96
CA PHE A 45 -12.54 -24.99 -6.29
C PHE A 45 -13.57 -25.21 -5.17
N GLU A 46 -13.65 -26.42 -4.64
CA GLU A 46 -14.62 -26.76 -3.62
C GLU A 46 -14.36 -26.00 -2.31
N HIS A 47 -13.11 -26.02 -1.83
CA HIS A 47 -12.71 -25.30 -0.62
C HIS A 47 -12.90 -23.78 -0.77
N GLU A 48 -12.48 -23.23 -1.91
CA GLU A 48 -12.47 -21.79 -2.12
C GLU A 48 -13.86 -21.21 -2.36
N ILE A 49 -14.75 -21.94 -3.04
CA ILE A 49 -16.02 -21.40 -3.54
C ILE A 49 -17.25 -22.03 -2.88
N LEU A 50 -17.23 -23.34 -2.64
CA LEU A 50 -18.41 -24.08 -2.16
C LEU A 50 -18.44 -24.22 -0.64
N ASN A 51 -17.29 -24.45 -0.01
CA ASN A 51 -17.14 -24.73 1.43
C ASN A 51 -16.78 -23.48 2.26
N ILE A 52 -17.17 -22.30 1.78
CA ILE A 52 -17.09 -21.06 2.55
C ILE A 52 -18.48 -20.63 3.03
N ASN A 53 -18.56 -19.65 3.92
CA ASN A 53 -19.83 -19.01 4.30
C ASN A 53 -20.09 -17.71 3.52
N LYS A 54 -19.08 -17.18 2.82
CA LYS A 54 -19.16 -15.91 2.11
C LYS A 54 -19.63 -16.03 0.67
N PRO A 55 -20.20 -14.96 0.08
CA PRO A 55 -20.38 -14.91 -1.35
C PRO A 55 -19.01 -14.95 -2.05
N ALA A 56 -18.99 -15.54 -3.24
CA ALA A 56 -17.82 -15.53 -4.12
C ALA A 56 -18.23 -15.15 -5.54
N LEU A 57 -17.46 -14.28 -6.17
CA LEU A 57 -17.64 -13.88 -7.55
C LEU A 57 -16.55 -14.53 -8.41
N VAL A 58 -16.97 -15.36 -9.36
CA VAL A 58 -16.07 -16.19 -10.18
C VAL A 58 -16.14 -15.74 -11.63
N ALA A 59 -15.01 -15.34 -12.19
CA ALA A 59 -14.86 -15.04 -13.62
C ALA A 59 -14.39 -16.28 -14.37
N PHE A 60 -15.20 -16.78 -15.30
CA PHE A 60 -14.84 -17.83 -16.24
C PHE A 60 -14.25 -17.18 -17.50
N THR A 61 -12.99 -17.47 -17.79
CA THR A 61 -12.17 -16.75 -18.77
C THR A 61 -11.38 -17.71 -19.67
N ALA A 62 -10.66 -17.14 -20.62
CA ALA A 62 -9.62 -17.80 -21.40
C ALA A 62 -8.47 -16.79 -21.66
N PRO A 63 -7.20 -17.22 -21.71
CA PRO A 63 -6.05 -16.31 -21.80
C PRO A 63 -5.95 -15.60 -23.16
N TRP A 64 -6.47 -16.21 -24.23
CA TRP A 64 -6.50 -15.64 -25.58
C TRP A 64 -7.65 -14.65 -25.80
N CYS A 65 -8.65 -14.61 -24.92
CA CYS A 65 -9.87 -13.81 -25.09
C CYS A 65 -9.62 -12.31 -24.84
N GLY A 66 -9.81 -11.48 -25.87
CA GLY A 66 -9.62 -10.01 -25.78
C GLY A 66 -10.52 -9.33 -24.75
N HIS A 67 -11.80 -9.71 -24.68
CA HIS A 67 -12.72 -9.18 -23.67
C HIS A 67 -12.32 -9.55 -22.23
N CYS A 68 -11.65 -10.69 -22.06
CA CYS A 68 -11.15 -11.16 -20.77
C CYS A 68 -9.95 -10.33 -20.32
N LYS A 69 -9.04 -10.00 -21.26
CA LYS A 69 -7.92 -9.07 -21.02
C LYS A 69 -8.40 -7.68 -20.60
N ASN A 70 -9.49 -7.18 -21.20
CA ASN A 70 -10.09 -5.91 -20.81
C ASN A 70 -10.77 -5.95 -19.43
N LEU A 71 -11.35 -7.09 -19.04
CA LEU A 71 -11.96 -7.27 -17.71
C LEU A 71 -10.91 -7.36 -16.59
N ALA A 72 -9.78 -8.03 -16.84
CA ALA A 72 -8.78 -8.37 -15.84
C ALA A 72 -8.32 -7.21 -14.92
N PRO A 73 -7.98 -6.00 -15.43
CA PRO A 73 -7.56 -4.90 -14.55
C PRO A 73 -8.69 -4.39 -13.64
N HIS A 74 -9.94 -4.36 -14.14
CA HIS A 74 -11.09 -3.95 -13.34
C HIS A 74 -11.43 -5.00 -12.28
N PHE A 75 -11.38 -6.29 -12.64
CA PHE A 75 -11.67 -7.39 -11.73
C PHE A 75 -10.61 -7.50 -10.63
N THR A 76 -9.33 -7.29 -10.97
CA THR A 76 -8.23 -7.23 -10.00
C THR A 76 -8.41 -6.08 -9.01
N ARG A 77 -8.78 -4.88 -9.49
CA ARG A 77 -9.03 -3.74 -8.60
C ARG A 77 -10.13 -4.05 -7.58
N VAL A 78 -11.25 -4.60 -8.04
CA VAL A 78 -12.35 -4.99 -7.15
C VAL A 78 -11.90 -6.06 -6.16
N ALA A 79 -11.07 -7.02 -6.58
CA ALA A 79 -10.56 -8.06 -5.70
C ALA A 79 -9.68 -7.48 -4.57
N ASN A 80 -8.88 -6.46 -4.88
CA ASN A 80 -8.07 -5.76 -3.89
C ASN A 80 -8.94 -4.93 -2.93
N GLU A 81 -9.94 -4.22 -3.44
CA GLU A 81 -10.86 -3.40 -2.63
C GLU A 81 -11.76 -4.24 -1.72
N LEU A 82 -12.14 -5.44 -2.17
CA LEU A 82 -13.00 -6.36 -1.44
C LEU A 82 -12.24 -7.46 -0.71
N ASP A 83 -10.92 -7.32 -0.55
CA ASP A 83 -10.09 -8.33 0.10
C ASP A 83 -10.61 -8.66 1.50
N GLY A 84 -10.76 -9.96 1.78
CA GLY A 84 -11.42 -10.48 2.97
C GLY A 84 -12.94 -10.27 3.05
N VAL A 85 -13.54 -9.34 2.32
CA VAL A 85 -14.99 -9.04 2.38
C VAL A 85 -15.80 -9.96 1.45
N VAL A 86 -15.45 -10.03 0.17
CA VAL A 86 -16.06 -10.92 -0.82
C VAL A 86 -14.95 -11.60 -1.60
N LYS A 87 -15.07 -12.92 -1.80
CA LYS A 87 -14.02 -13.65 -2.51
C LYS A 87 -14.16 -13.44 -4.01
N LEU A 88 -13.09 -13.02 -4.68
CA LEU A 88 -13.01 -12.93 -6.13
C LEU A 88 -12.04 -13.97 -6.66
N ALA A 89 -12.47 -14.71 -7.68
CA ALA A 89 -11.71 -15.81 -8.24
C ALA A 89 -11.91 -15.92 -9.74
N TYR A 90 -11.05 -16.68 -10.42
CA TYR A 90 -11.20 -16.97 -11.83
C TYR A 90 -10.97 -18.44 -12.16
N VAL A 91 -11.63 -18.90 -13.22
CA VAL A 91 -11.46 -20.22 -13.83
C VAL A 91 -10.98 -19.99 -15.26
N ASP A 92 -9.84 -20.58 -15.62
CA ASP A 92 -9.40 -20.65 -17.00
C ASP A 92 -10.07 -21.85 -17.68
N CYS A 93 -11.01 -21.58 -18.59
CA CYS A 93 -11.74 -22.62 -19.31
C CYS A 93 -10.99 -23.17 -20.53
N ASP A 94 -9.84 -22.60 -20.89
CA ASP A 94 -8.92 -23.14 -21.90
C ASP A 94 -8.04 -24.25 -21.31
N ASP A 95 -7.90 -24.29 -19.98
CA ASP A 95 -7.25 -25.37 -19.26
C ASP A 95 -8.14 -26.63 -19.28
N ALA A 96 -7.62 -27.69 -19.91
CA ALA A 96 -8.33 -28.97 -20.05
C ALA A 96 -8.76 -29.56 -18.70
N SER A 97 -8.03 -29.29 -17.61
CA SER A 97 -8.39 -29.77 -16.26
C SER A 97 -9.63 -29.08 -15.68
N LEU A 98 -9.95 -27.87 -16.15
CA LEU A 98 -11.05 -27.02 -15.67
C LEU A 98 -12.27 -27.02 -16.60
N GLN A 99 -12.17 -27.61 -17.79
CA GLN A 99 -13.26 -27.66 -18.78
C GLN A 99 -14.55 -28.28 -18.22
N SER A 100 -14.43 -29.29 -17.36
CA SER A 100 -15.58 -29.93 -16.68
C SER A 100 -16.32 -28.96 -15.77
N ILE A 101 -15.60 -28.08 -15.07
CA ILE A 101 -16.17 -27.03 -14.22
C ILE A 101 -16.89 -25.99 -15.08
N CYS A 102 -16.29 -25.55 -16.18
CA CYS A 102 -16.92 -24.59 -17.10
C CYS A 102 -18.20 -25.15 -17.73
N THR A 103 -18.19 -26.43 -18.10
CA THR A 103 -19.38 -27.14 -18.61
C THR A 103 -20.46 -27.27 -17.54
N LYS A 104 -20.09 -27.66 -16.31
CA LYS A 104 -21.01 -27.81 -15.16
C LYS A 104 -21.78 -26.53 -14.86
N TYR A 105 -21.17 -25.37 -15.04
CA TYR A 105 -21.79 -24.08 -14.77
C TYR A 105 -22.38 -23.39 -16.02
N ASP A 106 -22.56 -24.12 -17.11
CA ASP A 106 -23.19 -23.64 -18.36
C ASP A 106 -22.49 -22.40 -18.93
N VAL A 107 -21.15 -22.41 -18.98
CA VAL A 107 -20.37 -21.30 -19.57
C VAL A 107 -20.36 -21.43 -21.10
N LYS A 108 -21.03 -20.49 -21.78
CA LYS A 108 -21.18 -20.48 -23.25
C LYS A 108 -20.27 -19.49 -23.98
N GLY A 109 -19.58 -18.62 -23.23
CA GLY A 109 -18.72 -17.59 -23.79
C GLY A 109 -17.91 -16.88 -22.71
N PHE A 110 -16.95 -16.06 -23.13
CA PHE A 110 -16.00 -15.42 -22.24
C PHE A 110 -15.94 -13.89 -22.38
N PRO A 111 -15.70 -13.16 -21.29
CA PRO A 111 -15.79 -13.63 -19.91
C PRO A 111 -17.26 -13.85 -19.50
N THR A 112 -17.50 -14.87 -18.67
CA THR A 112 -18.77 -15.07 -17.96
C THR A 112 -18.50 -14.91 -16.47
N ILE A 113 -19.25 -14.05 -15.78
CA ILE A 113 -19.06 -13.81 -14.34
C ILE A 113 -20.26 -14.39 -13.60
N LYS A 114 -20.03 -15.24 -12.60
CA LYS A 114 -21.10 -15.82 -11.77
C LYS A 114 -20.84 -15.59 -10.29
N LEU A 115 -21.91 -15.19 -9.58
CA LEU A 115 -21.94 -15.03 -8.14
C LEU A 115 -22.45 -16.31 -7.50
N PHE A 116 -21.60 -16.91 -6.67
CA PHE A 116 -21.95 -17.98 -5.74
C PHE A 116 -22.41 -17.34 -4.42
N PRO A 117 -23.70 -17.36 -4.09
CA PRO A 117 -24.21 -16.66 -2.92
C PRO A 117 -23.86 -17.40 -1.62
N ALA A 118 -23.88 -16.67 -0.50
CA ALA A 118 -23.76 -17.19 0.87
C ALA A 118 -25.00 -17.98 1.31
N THR A 119 -25.33 -19.06 0.58
CA THR A 119 -26.47 -19.94 0.86
C THR A 119 -26.01 -21.38 0.88
N LYS A 120 -26.70 -22.25 1.63
CA LYS A 120 -26.38 -23.68 1.69
C LYS A 120 -26.33 -24.36 0.32
N ARG A 121 -27.17 -23.92 -0.63
CA ARG A 121 -27.25 -24.52 -1.97
C ARG A 121 -26.25 -23.93 -2.97
N ARG A 122 -25.59 -22.81 -2.63
CA ARG A 122 -24.57 -22.16 -3.48
C ARG A 122 -24.99 -21.95 -4.94
N ILE A 123 -26.29 -21.80 -5.23
CA ILE A 123 -26.80 -21.76 -6.62
C ILE A 123 -26.27 -20.49 -7.29
N PRO A 124 -25.42 -20.62 -8.32
CA PRO A 124 -24.77 -19.46 -8.91
C PRO A 124 -25.75 -18.64 -9.74
N ARG A 125 -25.58 -17.32 -9.69
CA ARG A 125 -26.33 -16.37 -10.52
C ARG A 125 -25.38 -15.62 -11.43
N GLU A 126 -25.74 -15.49 -12.69
CA GLU A 126 -24.91 -14.78 -13.66
C GLU A 126 -24.99 -13.27 -13.46
N TYR A 127 -23.84 -12.60 -13.58
CA TYR A 127 -23.75 -11.16 -13.58
C TYR A 127 -23.89 -10.62 -15.01
N VAL A 128 -24.94 -9.83 -15.23
CA VAL A 128 -25.29 -9.26 -16.55
C VAL A 128 -25.06 -7.73 -16.60
N GLY A 129 -24.39 -7.17 -15.59
CA GLY A 129 -24.13 -5.72 -15.50
C GLY A 129 -22.87 -5.26 -16.24
N GLU A 130 -22.54 -3.98 -16.07
CA GLU A 130 -21.34 -3.38 -16.66
C GLU A 130 -20.06 -4.05 -16.14
N ARG A 131 -19.12 -4.35 -17.03
CA ARG A 131 -17.85 -5.00 -16.69
C ARG A 131 -16.78 -4.01 -16.21
N ARG A 132 -17.19 -3.06 -15.36
CA ARG A 132 -16.37 -2.00 -14.76
C ARG A 132 -16.37 -2.14 -13.24
N GLY A 133 -15.31 -1.62 -12.60
CA GLY A 133 -15.03 -1.86 -11.18
C GLY A 133 -16.22 -1.58 -10.25
N LYS A 134 -16.83 -0.40 -10.33
CA LYS A 134 -17.93 0.00 -9.43
C LYS A 134 -19.15 -0.94 -9.52
N ALA A 135 -19.62 -1.24 -10.72
CA ALA A 135 -20.82 -2.07 -10.90
C ALA A 135 -20.61 -3.51 -10.43
N ILE A 136 -19.41 -4.07 -10.68
CA ILE A 136 -19.00 -5.39 -10.17
C ILE A 136 -18.92 -5.38 -8.64
N MET A 137 -18.31 -4.33 -8.06
CA MET A 137 -18.18 -4.17 -6.62
C MET A 137 -19.55 -4.08 -5.93
N ASP A 138 -20.43 -3.20 -6.40
CA ASP A 138 -21.77 -3.03 -5.83
C ASP A 138 -22.54 -4.36 -5.86
N PHE A 139 -22.51 -5.07 -6.99
CA PHE A 139 -23.14 -6.38 -7.13
C PHE A 139 -22.57 -7.43 -6.16
N ALA A 140 -21.25 -7.43 -5.95
CA ALA A 140 -20.59 -8.33 -5.00
C ALA A 140 -20.98 -8.01 -3.55
N LEU A 141 -21.05 -6.72 -3.19
CA LEU A 141 -21.42 -6.27 -1.84
C LEU A 141 -22.90 -6.50 -1.52
N ASP A 142 -23.78 -6.35 -2.51
CA ASP A 142 -25.22 -6.62 -2.39
C ASP A 142 -25.52 -8.10 -2.15
N ALA A 143 -24.60 -8.99 -2.52
CA ALA A 143 -24.71 -10.42 -2.26
C ALA A 143 -24.55 -10.80 -0.77
N LEU A 144 -24.09 -9.87 0.07
CA LEU A 144 -23.95 -10.11 1.51
C LEU A 144 -25.32 -10.04 2.20
N PRO A 145 -25.81 -11.15 2.77
CA PRO A 145 -27.09 -11.16 3.47
C PRO A 145 -27.06 -10.20 4.67
N SER A 146 -28.15 -9.49 4.90
CA SER A 146 -28.26 -8.55 6.02
C SER A 146 -28.60 -9.25 7.34
N GLU A 147 -29.23 -10.40 7.23
CA GLU A 147 -29.80 -11.21 8.31
C GLU A 147 -28.74 -11.88 9.19
N VAL A 148 -27.49 -11.92 8.72
CA VAL A 148 -26.33 -12.46 9.46
C VAL A 148 -25.92 -11.57 10.63
N VAL A 149 -26.36 -10.30 10.62
CA VAL A 149 -26.22 -9.39 11.74
C VAL A 149 -27.60 -9.07 12.29
N ARG A 150 -27.81 -9.37 13.57
CA ARG A 150 -29.08 -9.08 14.24
C ARG A 150 -29.16 -7.60 14.61
N LYS A 151 -30.22 -6.91 14.19
CA LYS A 151 -30.58 -5.63 14.80
C LYS A 151 -31.12 -5.88 16.20
N VAL A 152 -30.54 -5.22 17.20
CA VAL A 152 -30.98 -5.32 18.61
C VAL A 152 -31.34 -3.92 19.08
N ASP A 153 -32.57 -3.78 19.59
CA ASP A 153 -32.98 -2.54 20.26
C ASP A 153 -32.31 -2.46 21.63
N ALA A 154 -32.03 -1.23 22.10
CA ALA A 154 -31.25 -1.03 23.33
C ALA A 154 -31.87 -1.71 24.56
N ALA A 155 -33.21 -1.75 24.64
CA ALA A 155 -33.95 -2.42 25.70
C ALA A 155 -33.75 -3.95 25.72
N ASP A 156 -33.50 -4.55 24.56
CA ASP A 156 -33.31 -5.99 24.40
C ASP A 156 -31.83 -6.40 24.43
N LEU A 157 -30.91 -5.45 24.61
CA LEU A 157 -29.47 -5.71 24.58
C LEU A 157 -29.05 -6.70 25.67
N SER A 158 -29.51 -6.52 26.91
CA SER A 158 -29.24 -7.46 28.00
C SER A 158 -29.76 -8.86 27.68
N THR A 159 -30.99 -8.97 27.20
CA THR A 159 -31.60 -10.24 26.78
C THR A 159 -30.82 -10.90 25.64
N PHE A 160 -30.30 -10.13 24.69
CA PHE A 160 -29.43 -10.65 23.64
C PHE A 160 -28.12 -11.16 24.20
N LEU A 161 -27.48 -10.43 25.13
CA LEU A 161 -26.21 -10.82 25.75
C LEU A 161 -26.33 -12.09 26.60
N ASP A 162 -27.51 -12.36 27.14
CA ASP A 162 -27.74 -13.47 28.08
C ASP A 162 -28.07 -14.79 27.39
N LYS A 163 -28.50 -14.76 26.12
CA LYS A 163 -28.77 -15.98 25.34
C LYS A 163 -27.49 -16.79 25.11
N GLU A 164 -27.54 -18.10 25.28
CA GLU A 164 -26.39 -18.96 24.99
C GLU A 164 -25.97 -18.87 23.51
N SER A 165 -24.66 -18.98 23.27
CA SER A 165 -24.08 -19.05 21.92
C SER A 165 -22.99 -20.12 21.87
N SER A 166 -22.76 -20.70 20.69
CA SER A 166 -21.82 -21.82 20.53
C SER A 166 -20.39 -21.49 20.95
N ALA A 167 -19.96 -20.23 20.77
CA ALA A 167 -18.63 -19.78 21.19
C ALA A 167 -18.61 -19.17 22.59
N ASN A 168 -19.74 -19.15 23.33
CA ASN A 168 -19.90 -18.37 24.56
C ASN A 168 -19.42 -16.91 24.41
N ALA A 169 -19.61 -16.36 23.21
CA ALA A 169 -19.15 -15.05 22.82
C ALA A 169 -20.19 -14.39 21.92
N LYS A 170 -20.23 -13.06 21.95
CA LYS A 170 -21.08 -12.23 21.07
C LYS A 170 -20.31 -11.00 20.63
N LEU A 171 -20.60 -10.53 19.43
CA LEU A 171 -20.05 -9.29 18.90
C LEU A 171 -21.16 -8.25 18.77
N VAL A 172 -20.96 -7.07 19.35
CA VAL A 172 -21.94 -5.98 19.34
C VAL A 172 -21.32 -4.74 18.75
N LEU A 173 -21.91 -4.23 17.67
CA LEU A 173 -21.57 -2.94 17.08
C LEU A 173 -22.59 -1.88 17.49
N VAL A 174 -22.15 -0.84 18.18
CA VAL A 174 -22.97 0.33 18.53
C VAL A 174 -22.61 1.45 17.56
N THR A 175 -23.58 1.93 16.78
CA THR A 175 -23.30 2.83 15.65
C THR A 175 -24.39 3.89 15.46
N PRO A 176 -24.05 5.12 15.03
CA PRO A 176 -25.02 6.15 14.67
C PRO A 176 -25.67 5.88 13.31
N ILE A 177 -25.29 4.80 12.61
CA ILE A 177 -25.81 4.42 11.29
C ILE A 177 -26.82 3.28 11.46
N GLY A 178 -28.04 3.46 10.94
CA GLY A 178 -29.13 2.48 11.09
C GLY A 178 -29.00 1.20 10.25
N LYS A 179 -27.85 1.01 9.58
CA LYS A 179 -27.53 -0.12 8.70
C LYS A 179 -26.10 -0.57 8.96
N THR A 180 -25.85 -1.86 8.78
CA THR A 180 -24.52 -2.46 8.94
C THR A 180 -23.68 -2.34 7.68
N SER A 181 -22.39 -2.07 7.82
CA SER A 181 -21.47 -2.05 6.68
C SER A 181 -21.34 -3.44 6.03
N PRO A 182 -21.00 -3.51 4.73
CA PRO A 182 -20.68 -4.78 4.08
C PRO A 182 -19.56 -5.55 4.79
N MET A 183 -18.53 -4.86 5.26
CA MET A 183 -17.44 -5.45 6.05
C MET A 183 -17.96 -6.17 7.30
N TYR A 184 -18.86 -5.55 8.07
CA TYR A 184 -19.39 -6.15 9.29
C TYR A 184 -20.26 -7.38 9.01
N ARG A 185 -21.05 -7.33 7.93
CA ARG A 185 -21.81 -8.50 7.44
C ARG A 185 -20.89 -9.64 6.99
N SER A 186 -19.77 -9.31 6.35
CA SER A 186 -18.78 -10.29 5.92
C SER A 186 -18.08 -10.96 7.10
N LEU A 187 -17.67 -10.18 8.12
CA LEU A 187 -17.13 -10.75 9.36
C LEU A 187 -18.13 -11.69 10.04
N ALA A 188 -19.40 -11.30 10.11
CA ALA A 188 -20.45 -12.17 10.68
C ALA A 188 -20.58 -13.52 9.94
N LEU A 189 -20.25 -13.57 8.65
CA LEU A 189 -20.23 -14.82 7.88
C LEU A 189 -19.03 -15.71 8.22
N ASP A 190 -17.87 -15.14 8.55
CA ASP A 190 -16.71 -15.95 8.98
C ASP A 190 -17.00 -16.72 10.26
N TYR A 191 -17.70 -16.07 11.20
CA TYR A 191 -18.07 -16.66 12.48
C TYR A 191 -19.49 -17.21 12.50
N TYR A 192 -20.09 -17.44 11.33
CA TYR A 192 -21.49 -17.86 11.22
C TYR A 192 -21.73 -19.16 12.00
N GLY A 193 -22.75 -19.15 12.86
CA GLY A 193 -23.09 -20.27 13.75
C GLY A 193 -22.22 -20.38 15.02
N ARG A 194 -21.11 -19.64 15.10
CA ARG A 194 -20.21 -19.64 16.27
C ARG A 194 -20.41 -18.43 17.16
N ILE A 195 -20.21 -17.23 16.58
CA ILE A 195 -20.42 -15.95 17.28
C ILE A 195 -21.63 -15.25 16.67
N PRO A 196 -22.68 -14.96 17.44
CA PRO A 196 -23.74 -14.06 17.02
C PRO A 196 -23.24 -12.63 16.92
N PHE A 197 -23.45 -12.02 15.75
CA PHE A 197 -23.19 -10.59 15.52
C PHE A 197 -24.48 -9.81 15.68
N ALA A 198 -24.40 -8.66 16.34
CA ALA A 198 -25.51 -7.74 16.49
C ALA A 198 -25.08 -6.29 16.30
N PHE A 199 -26.03 -5.44 15.92
CA PHE A 199 -25.83 -4.00 15.96
C PHE A 199 -26.95 -3.27 16.69
N VAL A 200 -26.59 -2.20 17.38
CA VAL A 200 -27.48 -1.29 18.09
C VAL A 200 -27.37 0.08 17.44
N TYR A 201 -28.52 0.63 17.02
CA TYR A 201 -28.58 1.96 16.41
C TYR A 201 -28.66 3.05 17.48
N ALA A 202 -27.56 3.78 17.64
CA ALA A 202 -27.38 4.83 18.64
C ALA A 202 -27.81 6.24 18.17
N GLY A 203 -28.54 6.34 17.07
CA GLY A 203 -29.09 7.63 16.60
C GLY A 203 -30.38 8.06 17.31
N LYS A 204 -31.01 7.19 18.11
CA LYS A 204 -32.17 7.54 18.94
C LYS A 204 -31.72 8.01 20.32
N ASP A 205 -32.43 8.97 20.89
CA ASP A 205 -32.17 9.45 22.26
C ASP A 205 -32.42 8.35 23.30
N GLY A 206 -31.63 8.35 24.38
CA GLY A 206 -31.71 7.34 25.44
C GLY A 206 -31.00 6.01 25.13
N VAL A 207 -30.58 5.78 23.87
CA VAL A 207 -29.89 4.53 23.49
C VAL A 207 -28.49 4.48 24.06
N VAL A 208 -27.71 5.57 23.96
CA VAL A 208 -26.33 5.61 24.46
C VAL A 208 -26.30 5.40 25.97
N GLU A 209 -27.22 6.02 26.69
CA GLU A 209 -27.38 5.90 28.14
C GLU A 209 -27.78 4.48 28.57
N THR A 210 -28.58 3.80 27.74
CA THR A 210 -28.94 2.39 27.98
C THR A 210 -27.73 1.49 27.75
N VAL A 211 -26.98 1.70 26.65
CA VAL A 211 -25.76 0.94 26.34
C VAL A 211 -24.67 1.20 27.38
N GLN A 212 -24.56 2.41 27.92
CA GLN A 212 -23.64 2.73 29.01
C GLN A 212 -23.86 1.85 30.24
N LYS A 213 -25.12 1.65 30.61
CA LYS A 213 -25.50 0.83 31.77
C LYS A 213 -25.27 -0.66 31.55
N VAL A 214 -25.40 -1.13 30.30
CA VAL A 214 -25.39 -2.56 29.97
C VAL A 214 -24.03 -3.05 29.49
N LEU A 215 -23.25 -2.22 28.81
CA LEU A 215 -22.09 -2.65 28.02
C LEU A 215 -20.81 -1.84 28.27
N ASP A 216 -20.87 -0.51 28.19
CA ASP A 216 -19.67 0.35 28.26
C ASP A 216 -19.98 1.67 28.98
N PRO A 217 -19.69 1.78 30.29
CA PRO A 217 -19.96 2.98 31.08
C PRO A 217 -19.31 4.27 30.56
N GLU A 218 -18.23 4.15 29.78
CA GLU A 218 -17.49 5.29 29.22
C GLU A 218 -17.97 5.71 27.82
N LEU A 219 -18.96 5.00 27.28
CA LEU A 219 -19.47 5.26 25.93
C LEU A 219 -20.18 6.60 25.86
N THR A 220 -19.75 7.46 24.95
CA THR A 220 -20.39 8.75 24.66
C THR A 220 -20.68 8.86 23.16
N LYS A 221 -21.55 9.80 22.75
CA LYS A 221 -21.96 9.97 21.34
C LYS A 221 -20.74 10.24 20.41
N ASP A 222 -19.73 10.95 20.90
CA ASP A 222 -18.47 11.25 20.21
C ASP A 222 -17.52 10.04 20.07
N LYS A 223 -17.71 8.99 20.88
CA LYS A 223 -16.89 7.76 20.86
C LYS A 223 -17.51 6.63 20.03
N LEU A 224 -18.45 6.97 19.14
CA LEU A 224 -19.08 6.04 18.21
C LEU A 224 -18.37 6.06 16.84
N PRO A 225 -18.34 4.93 16.10
CA PRO A 225 -18.91 3.63 16.45
C PRO A 225 -18.07 2.88 17.48
N GLY A 226 -18.74 2.11 18.36
CA GLY A 226 -18.09 1.22 19.32
C GLY A 226 -18.31 -0.25 18.94
N LEU A 227 -17.23 -1.02 18.82
CA LEU A 227 -17.30 -2.46 18.57
C LEU A 227 -16.85 -3.21 19.82
N TYR A 228 -17.65 -4.19 20.25
CA TYR A 228 -17.47 -4.89 21.53
C TYR A 228 -17.51 -6.39 21.34
N PHE A 229 -16.58 -7.09 21.97
CA PHE A 229 -16.59 -8.53 22.16
C PHE A 229 -17.05 -8.83 23.58
N VAL A 230 -18.08 -9.65 23.73
CA VAL A 230 -18.65 -9.97 25.04
C VAL A 230 -18.55 -11.46 25.26
N SER A 231 -17.76 -11.87 26.26
CA SER A 231 -17.66 -13.26 26.70
C SER A 231 -18.77 -13.59 27.70
N THR A 232 -19.43 -14.74 27.55
CA THR A 232 -20.44 -15.22 28.49
C THR A 232 -19.87 -16.16 29.56
N GLN A 233 -18.58 -16.51 29.50
CA GLN A 233 -17.97 -17.45 30.45
C GLN A 233 -17.52 -16.80 31.77
N ASN A 234 -17.02 -15.56 31.73
CA ASN A 234 -16.47 -14.86 32.90
C ASN A 234 -17.08 -13.46 33.03
N SER A 235 -18.09 -13.34 33.91
CA SER A 235 -18.71 -12.06 34.36
C SER A 235 -19.29 -11.11 33.30
N LYS A 236 -19.57 -11.57 32.07
CA LYS A 236 -20.04 -10.73 30.94
C LYS A 236 -19.10 -9.55 30.67
N HIS A 237 -17.79 -9.78 30.77
CA HIS A 237 -16.83 -8.73 30.47
C HIS A 237 -16.88 -8.38 28.97
N ALA A 238 -17.13 -7.10 28.68
CA ALA A 238 -17.14 -6.55 27.35
C ALA A 238 -15.78 -5.88 27.05
N VAL A 239 -15.12 -6.34 25.99
CA VAL A 239 -13.86 -5.78 25.52
C VAL A 239 -14.14 -4.91 24.30
N LYS A 240 -13.80 -3.62 24.40
CA LYS A 240 -13.95 -2.66 23.31
C LYS A 240 -12.77 -2.75 22.35
N TYR A 241 -13.06 -2.85 21.05
CA TYR A 241 -12.05 -2.75 20.01
C TYR A 241 -11.52 -1.32 19.89
N ARG A 242 -10.19 -1.17 19.85
CA ARG A 242 -9.50 0.13 19.73
C ARG A 242 -8.60 0.25 18.50
N GLY A 243 -8.55 -0.77 17.64
CA GLY A 243 -7.72 -0.77 16.44
C GLY A 243 -8.40 -0.13 15.22
N SER A 244 -7.73 -0.21 14.07
CA SER A 244 -8.27 0.33 12.82
C SER A 244 -9.50 -0.44 12.34
N MET A 245 -10.51 0.26 11.83
CA MET A 245 -11.77 -0.33 11.35
C MET A 245 -11.63 -1.00 9.98
N ARG A 246 -10.56 -1.78 9.75
CA ARG A 246 -10.35 -2.59 8.56
C ARG A 246 -10.60 -4.06 8.86
N TYR A 247 -11.07 -4.79 7.85
CA TYR A 247 -11.49 -6.19 7.97
C TYR A 247 -10.45 -7.08 8.67
N ARG A 248 -9.19 -7.05 8.20
CA ARG A 248 -8.10 -7.90 8.70
C ARG A 248 -7.83 -7.71 10.19
N TYR A 249 -7.76 -6.48 10.68
CA TYR A 249 -7.43 -6.22 12.08
C TYR A 249 -8.58 -6.59 13.03
N ILE A 250 -9.83 -6.35 12.62
CA ILE A 250 -10.99 -6.76 13.41
C ILE A 250 -11.05 -8.29 13.49
N LYS A 251 -10.85 -8.99 12.37
CA LYS A 251 -10.83 -10.46 12.34
C LYS A 251 -9.78 -11.01 13.31
N LEU A 252 -8.54 -10.56 13.19
CA LEU A 252 -7.45 -11.02 14.05
C LEU A 252 -7.72 -10.75 15.53
N TRP A 253 -8.30 -9.59 15.86
CA TRP A 253 -8.69 -9.28 17.22
C TRP A 253 -9.81 -10.20 17.73
N ILE A 254 -10.84 -10.50 16.93
CA ILE A 254 -11.88 -11.47 17.32
C ILE A 254 -11.27 -12.85 17.55
N ASP A 255 -10.39 -13.31 16.67
CA ASP A 255 -9.69 -14.60 16.80
C ASP A 255 -8.86 -14.64 18.10
N GLU A 256 -8.17 -13.56 18.44
CA GLU A 256 -7.43 -13.40 19.70
C GLU A 256 -8.37 -13.47 20.92
N GLN A 257 -9.52 -12.80 20.88
CA GLN A 257 -10.50 -12.87 21.98
C GLN A 257 -11.12 -14.26 22.16
N LEU A 258 -11.23 -15.05 21.09
CA LEU A 258 -11.74 -16.42 21.15
C LEU A 258 -10.75 -17.40 21.79
N GLY A 259 -9.44 -17.15 21.64
CA GLY A 259 -8.39 -18.08 22.07
C GLY A 259 -8.39 -19.43 21.31
N GLY A 260 -7.46 -20.32 21.67
CA GLY A 260 -7.36 -21.67 21.13
C GLY A 260 -6.66 -21.78 19.76
N ALA A 261 -6.87 -22.91 19.06
CA ALA A 261 -6.14 -23.28 17.84
C ALA A 261 -6.24 -22.24 16.70
N GLU A 262 -7.27 -21.41 16.68
CA GLU A 262 -7.43 -20.33 15.69
C GLU A 262 -6.65 -19.06 16.05
N ALA A 263 -6.48 -18.76 17.34
CA ALA A 263 -5.58 -17.71 17.81
C ALA A 263 -4.12 -18.12 17.57
N GLU A 264 -3.78 -19.40 17.82
CA GLU A 264 -2.48 -19.98 17.49
C GLU A 264 -2.24 -20.01 15.97
N ALA A 265 -3.24 -20.37 15.16
CA ALA A 265 -3.15 -20.30 13.70
C ALA A 265 -3.07 -18.86 13.18
N ALA A 266 -3.74 -17.90 13.81
CA ALA A 266 -3.63 -16.48 13.48
C ALA A 266 -2.25 -15.91 13.84
N GLN A 267 -1.67 -16.33 14.96
CA GLN A 267 -0.31 -16.01 15.35
C GLN A 267 0.71 -16.67 14.41
N ALA A 268 0.56 -17.96 14.12
CA ALA A 268 1.39 -18.68 13.16
C ALA A 268 1.26 -18.12 11.74
N ALA A 269 0.08 -17.65 11.33
CA ALA A 269 -0.13 -16.99 10.04
C ALA A 269 0.57 -15.62 9.98
N ARG A 270 0.52 -14.83 11.07
CA ARG A 270 1.31 -13.59 11.18
C ARG A 270 2.81 -13.86 11.09
N GLU A 271 3.28 -14.90 11.77
CA GLU A 271 4.70 -15.32 11.75
C GLU A 271 5.11 -15.87 10.38
N ALA A 272 4.25 -16.66 9.73
CA ALA A 272 4.50 -17.21 8.40
C ALA A 272 4.47 -16.14 7.31
N GLU A 273 3.57 -15.15 7.40
CA GLU A 273 3.53 -14.01 6.47
C GLU A 273 4.76 -13.12 6.65
N ALA A 274 5.15 -12.85 7.91
CA ALA A 274 6.40 -12.14 8.21
C ALA A 274 7.63 -12.88 7.66
N LYS A 275 7.65 -14.21 7.77
CA LYS A 275 8.71 -15.06 7.22
C LYS A 275 8.70 -15.08 5.69
N ALA A 276 7.54 -15.23 5.06
CA ALA A 276 7.41 -15.22 3.61
C ALA A 276 7.81 -13.86 3.00
N GLU A 277 7.49 -12.76 3.69
CA GLU A 277 7.92 -11.42 3.31
C GLU A 277 9.44 -11.24 3.46
N ALA A 278 10.03 -11.78 4.53
CA ALA A 278 11.47 -11.80 4.73
C ALA A 278 12.20 -12.64 3.66
N ASP A 279 11.68 -13.83 3.35
CA ASP A 279 12.22 -14.73 2.33
C ASP A 279 12.09 -14.12 0.93
N ALA A 280 10.95 -13.49 0.60
CA ALA A 280 10.76 -12.77 -0.66
C ALA A 280 11.71 -11.56 -0.78
N LYS A 281 11.96 -10.85 0.32
CA LYS A 281 12.94 -9.74 0.35
C LYS A 281 14.36 -10.26 0.17
N ALA A 282 14.71 -11.39 0.79
CA ALA A 282 16.00 -12.05 0.61
C ALA A 282 16.21 -12.53 -0.83
N GLN A 283 15.19 -13.14 -1.44
CA GLN A 283 15.24 -13.60 -2.83
C GLN A 283 15.38 -12.43 -3.81
N ARG A 284 14.62 -11.34 -3.65
CA ARG A 284 14.77 -10.13 -4.47
C ARG A 284 16.18 -9.53 -4.35
N LYS A 285 16.76 -9.54 -3.14
CA LYS A 285 18.13 -9.07 -2.91
C LYS A 285 19.17 -9.99 -3.58
N ALA A 286 18.97 -11.31 -3.54
CA ALA A 286 19.83 -12.27 -4.21
C ALA A 286 19.75 -12.17 -5.74
N GLU A 287 18.54 -12.03 -6.30
CA GLU A 287 18.32 -11.83 -7.73
C GLU A 287 18.91 -10.51 -8.23
N ALA A 288 18.76 -9.43 -7.45
CA ALA A 288 19.39 -8.14 -7.75
C ALA A 288 20.92 -8.23 -7.73
N LYS A 289 21.50 -8.95 -6.75
CA LYS A 289 22.94 -9.19 -6.66
C LYS A 289 23.46 -10.02 -7.83
N ALA A 290 22.79 -11.12 -8.17
CA ALA A 290 23.18 -11.96 -9.30
C ALA A 290 23.09 -11.21 -10.63
N ARG A 291 22.08 -10.35 -10.79
CA ARG A 291 21.94 -9.48 -11.97
C ARG A 291 23.06 -8.42 -12.05
N ALA A 292 23.46 -7.86 -10.92
CA ALA A 292 24.59 -6.94 -10.84
C ALA A 292 25.92 -7.63 -11.16
N GLU A 293 26.15 -8.83 -10.63
CA GLU A 293 27.36 -9.63 -10.91
C GLU A 293 27.43 -10.07 -12.38
N ALA A 294 26.31 -10.46 -12.98
CA ALA A 294 26.24 -10.78 -14.41
C ALA A 294 26.50 -9.54 -15.29
N LYS A 295 25.99 -8.35 -14.90
CA LYS A 295 26.25 -7.09 -15.60
C LYS A 295 27.72 -6.68 -15.49
N ALA A 296 28.33 -6.85 -14.31
CA ALA A 296 29.75 -6.57 -14.08
C ALA A 296 30.67 -7.51 -14.88
N GLN A 297 30.33 -8.80 -14.99
CA GLN A 297 31.08 -9.74 -15.84
C GLN A 297 30.96 -9.40 -17.32
N ALA A 298 29.77 -9.02 -17.80
CA ALA A 298 29.57 -8.59 -19.18
C ALA A 298 30.31 -7.28 -19.51
N GLN A 299 30.35 -6.33 -18.57
CA GLN A 299 31.15 -5.10 -18.69
C GLN A 299 32.66 -5.35 -18.64
N ALA A 300 33.13 -6.35 -17.88
CA ALA A 300 34.53 -6.74 -17.87
C ALA A 300 34.98 -7.37 -19.21
N THR A 301 34.10 -8.13 -19.87
CA THR A 301 34.38 -8.71 -21.18
C THR A 301 34.37 -7.67 -22.30
N SER A 302 33.53 -6.63 -22.21
CA SER A 302 33.57 -5.50 -23.16
C SER A 302 34.78 -4.58 -22.96
N ARG A 303 35.31 -4.51 -21.73
CA ARG A 303 36.50 -3.69 -21.39
C ARG A 303 37.80 -4.23 -21.97
N GLU A 304 37.92 -5.54 -22.15
CA GLU A 304 39.08 -6.17 -22.82
C GLU A 304 39.06 -5.96 -24.36
N GLU A 305 37.90 -5.71 -24.96
CA GLU A 305 37.79 -5.41 -26.41
C GLU A 305 38.01 -3.91 -26.73
N GLU A 306 37.74 -3.01 -25.79
CA GLU A 306 37.92 -1.55 -25.96
C GLU A 306 39.34 -1.05 -25.65
N GLU A 307 40.19 -1.84 -25.01
CA GLU A 307 41.55 -1.45 -24.58
C GLU A 307 42.57 -1.29 -25.74
N THR A 308 42.12 -1.33 -27.01
CA THR A 308 42.96 -1.10 -28.20
C THR A 308 42.74 0.23 -28.92
N ALA A 309 41.89 1.14 -28.43
CA ALA A 309 41.72 2.44 -29.11
C ALA A 309 41.51 3.64 -28.16
N TYR A 310 42.60 4.38 -27.93
CA TYR A 310 42.67 5.78 -27.44
C TYR A 310 42.36 6.04 -25.95
N GLY A 311 43.24 6.82 -25.28
CA GLY A 311 43.17 7.11 -23.84
C GLY A 311 43.12 8.60 -23.42
N VAL A 312 43.00 8.80 -22.08
CA VAL A 312 43.38 9.98 -21.23
C VAL A 312 42.41 11.21 -21.29
N HIS A 313 41.89 11.89 -20.23
CA HIS A 313 41.81 11.82 -18.75
C HIS A 313 40.65 12.73 -18.24
N GLU A 314 40.14 12.46 -17.03
CA GLU A 314 39.08 13.19 -16.29
C GLU A 314 39.71 14.04 -15.17
N ASP A 315 39.95 15.35 -15.38
CA ASP A 315 40.76 16.17 -14.45
C ASP A 315 40.40 17.68 -14.32
N ASP A 316 39.17 18.08 -14.69
CA ASP A 316 38.78 19.52 -14.73
C ASP A 316 37.72 19.98 -13.72
N ASN A 317 36.83 19.13 -13.21
CA ASN A 317 35.80 19.57 -12.23
C ASN A 317 36.33 19.67 -10.78
N LEU A 318 37.39 18.94 -10.45
CA LEU A 318 38.04 19.00 -9.13
C LEU A 318 38.88 20.28 -8.95
N LYS A 319 39.23 20.97 -10.04
CA LYS A 319 39.94 22.26 -10.02
C LYS A 319 39.05 23.45 -9.68
N LEU A 320 37.77 23.46 -10.09
CA LEU A 320 36.84 24.57 -9.80
C LEU A 320 36.42 24.62 -8.32
N VAL A 321 36.23 23.45 -7.70
CA VAL A 321 35.82 23.36 -6.28
C VAL A 321 36.92 23.91 -5.36
N ARG A 322 38.18 23.63 -5.67
CA ARG A 322 39.35 24.17 -4.93
C ARG A 322 39.57 25.67 -5.15
N GLN A 323 39.10 26.24 -6.25
CA GLN A 323 39.15 27.70 -6.50
C GLN A 323 38.10 28.47 -5.68
N LEU A 324 36.92 27.88 -5.42
CA LEU A 324 35.85 28.51 -4.64
C LEU A 324 36.17 28.55 -3.13
N GLU A 325 36.79 27.48 -2.60
CA GLU A 325 37.23 27.39 -1.21
C GLU A 325 38.40 28.33 -0.91
N SER A 326 39.30 28.54 -1.88
CA SER A 326 40.39 29.53 -1.82
C SER A 326 39.87 30.98 -1.75
N LEU A 327 38.79 31.30 -2.47
CA LEU A 327 38.18 32.64 -2.46
C LEU A 327 37.51 33.00 -1.13
N MET A 328 37.10 32.02 -0.33
CA MET A 328 36.51 32.22 0.99
C MET A 328 37.55 32.27 2.12
N ALA A 329 38.78 31.83 1.87
CA ALA A 329 39.84 31.71 2.87
C ALA A 329 40.78 32.93 2.95
N ASP A 330 40.93 33.73 1.87
CA ASP A 330 41.93 34.81 1.78
C ASP A 330 41.47 36.21 2.27
N ALA A 331 40.54 36.27 3.23
CA ALA A 331 39.89 37.54 3.61
C ALA A 331 40.31 38.14 4.97
N GLN A 332 41.55 38.64 5.11
CA GLN A 332 41.99 39.65 6.10
C GLN A 332 43.21 40.46 5.56
N PRO A 333 43.64 41.59 6.18
CA PRO A 333 42.97 42.87 6.52
C PRO A 333 43.64 44.09 5.81
N ASP A 334 42.94 45.24 5.69
CA ASP A 334 43.32 46.54 5.07
C ASP A 334 43.38 46.57 3.52
N ASP A 335 42.68 47.39 2.73
CA ASP A 335 41.75 48.54 2.83
C ASP A 335 40.77 48.43 1.64
N SER A 336 39.49 48.83 1.63
CA SER A 336 38.77 49.79 2.47
C SER A 336 37.61 49.12 3.22
N ASP A 337 37.58 49.38 4.51
CA ASP A 337 36.57 48.87 5.45
C ASP A 337 35.13 49.27 5.09
N GLU A 338 34.91 50.29 4.26
CA GLU A 338 33.56 50.75 3.91
C GLU A 338 32.74 49.74 3.09
N ALA A 339 33.36 48.95 2.22
CA ALA A 339 32.64 48.01 1.35
C ALA A 339 32.26 46.70 2.06
N ARG A 340 33.14 46.23 2.96
CA ARG A 340 32.88 45.03 3.77
C ARG A 340 31.98 45.34 4.96
N GLU A 341 32.08 46.53 5.56
CA GLU A 341 31.09 46.97 6.55
C GLU A 341 29.72 47.18 5.91
N ALA A 342 29.57 47.79 4.72
CA ALA A 342 28.24 48.06 4.15
C ALA A 342 27.36 46.80 3.94
N GLU A 343 27.93 45.67 3.51
CA GLU A 343 27.17 44.45 3.25
C GLU A 343 26.94 43.63 4.53
N LEU A 344 27.91 43.62 5.46
CA LEU A 344 27.79 42.93 6.75
C LEU A 344 26.92 43.72 7.76
N GLN A 345 26.86 45.05 7.66
CA GLN A 345 26.04 45.95 8.48
C GLN A 345 24.56 45.92 8.08
N ARG A 346 24.22 45.58 6.82
CA ARG A 346 22.82 45.36 6.39
C ARG A 346 22.18 44.12 7.01
N LEU A 347 22.96 43.08 7.27
CA LEU A 347 22.48 41.80 7.81
C LEU A 347 22.49 41.73 9.35
N LYS A 348 23.11 42.69 10.02
CA LYS A 348 23.19 42.79 11.50
C LYS A 348 22.25 43.82 12.09
N ASP A 349 21.02 43.94 11.60
CA ASP A 349 20.04 44.81 12.26
C ASP A 349 19.48 44.15 13.54
N ARG A 350 20.24 44.32 14.64
CA ARG A 350 20.02 43.79 16.00
C ARG A 350 18.61 44.00 16.57
N LYS A 351 17.79 44.87 15.99
CA LYS A 351 16.40 45.10 16.41
C LYS A 351 15.45 43.96 16.08
N LEU A 352 15.65 43.24 14.98
CA LEU A 352 14.76 42.13 14.58
C LEU A 352 15.08 40.86 15.36
N LEU A 353 16.37 40.54 15.48
CA LEU A 353 16.84 39.35 16.20
C LEU A 353 16.51 39.43 17.71
N LYS A 354 16.63 40.62 18.32
CA LYS A 354 16.27 40.81 19.73
C LYS A 354 14.75 40.74 19.97
N LYS A 355 13.91 41.26 19.05
CA LYS A 355 12.45 41.16 19.12
C LYS A 355 11.93 39.72 19.00
N LEU A 356 12.58 38.89 18.18
CA LEU A 356 12.21 37.48 18.00
C LEU A 356 12.59 36.61 19.21
N LEU A 357 13.69 36.94 19.88
CA LEU A 357 14.13 36.24 21.09
C LEU A 357 13.27 36.61 22.32
N ASP A 358 12.90 37.89 22.49
CA ASP A 358 12.00 38.33 23.58
C ASP A 358 10.57 37.77 23.42
N ALA A 359 10.09 37.59 22.17
CA ALA A 359 8.79 36.96 21.89
C ALA A 359 8.78 35.46 22.19
N ARG A 360 9.91 34.78 21.94
CA ARG A 360 10.09 33.34 22.20
C ARG A 360 10.15 33.01 23.70
N GLU A 361 10.74 33.87 24.52
CA GLU A 361 10.75 33.68 25.98
C GLU A 361 9.39 33.92 26.65
N LYS A 362 8.55 34.78 26.05
CA LYS A 362 7.20 35.07 26.54
C LYS A 362 6.23 33.89 26.35
N LEU A 363 6.29 33.23 25.18
CA LEU A 363 5.51 32.02 24.86
C LEU A 363 5.90 30.83 25.76
N LYS A 364 7.20 30.67 26.04
CA LYS A 364 7.69 29.62 26.96
C LYS A 364 7.24 29.77 28.41
N LYS A 365 6.88 30.99 28.85
CA LYS A 365 6.37 31.24 30.21
C LYS A 365 4.85 31.11 30.32
N GLU A 366 4.12 31.26 29.22
CA GLU A 366 2.65 31.22 29.19
C GLU A 366 2.09 29.81 28.97
N GLU A 367 2.84 28.89 28.36
CA GLU A 367 2.42 27.49 28.15
C GLU A 367 3.21 26.51 29.04
N GLY A 368 2.81 26.43 30.31
CA GLY A 368 3.25 25.34 31.19
C GLY A 368 2.41 24.09 30.98
N VAL A 369 2.88 23.11 30.18
CA VAL A 369 2.35 21.75 30.17
C VAL A 369 3.49 20.74 30.00
N ILE A 370 3.56 19.82 30.96
CA ILE A 370 4.47 18.67 31.04
C ILE A 370 3.74 17.49 30.40
N GLU A 371 4.37 16.77 29.46
CA GLU A 371 3.91 15.46 29.00
C GLU A 371 5.04 14.43 29.10
N GLN A 372 4.69 13.24 29.56
CA GLN A 372 5.59 12.27 30.18
C GLN A 372 6.42 11.48 29.15
N THR A 373 7.74 11.44 29.36
CA THR A 373 8.74 10.63 28.63
C THR A 373 8.65 9.13 28.95
N PRO A 374 8.82 8.22 27.98
CA PRO A 374 9.15 6.83 28.26
C PRO A 374 10.63 6.69 28.63
N ASP A 375 10.93 5.95 29.71
CA ASP A 375 12.30 5.66 30.16
C ASP A 375 12.96 4.58 29.26
N GLY A 376 13.75 4.99 28.27
CA GLY A 376 14.68 4.09 27.57
C GLY A 376 15.23 4.60 26.22
N PRO A 377 16.44 4.18 25.78
CA PRO A 377 16.98 4.54 24.48
C PRO A 377 16.17 3.89 23.35
N VAL A 378 15.91 4.66 22.29
CA VAL A 378 15.16 4.20 21.11
C VAL A 378 15.93 3.10 20.39
N THR A 379 15.51 1.84 20.50
CA THR A 379 16.16 0.68 19.84
C THR A 379 15.70 0.49 18.40
N LYS A 380 16.46 -0.23 17.56
CA LYS A 380 16.03 -0.62 16.21
C LYS A 380 14.65 -1.28 16.18
N GLU A 381 14.33 -2.12 17.17
CA GLU A 381 13.00 -2.75 17.27
C GLU A 381 11.92 -1.75 17.69
N LEU A 382 12.16 -0.90 18.70
CA LEU A 382 11.21 0.13 19.14
C LEU A 382 11.00 1.21 18.07
N LEU A 383 12.06 1.50 17.31
CA LEU A 383 12.06 2.40 16.19
C LEU A 383 11.40 1.76 14.98
N ALA A 384 11.63 0.47 14.67
CA ALA A 384 10.91 -0.24 13.61
C ALA A 384 9.43 -0.50 13.97
N GLU A 385 9.11 -0.61 15.26
CA GLU A 385 7.75 -0.69 15.81
C GLU A 385 7.07 0.66 15.74
N LYS A 386 7.71 1.75 16.19
CA LYS A 386 7.24 3.13 15.98
C LYS A 386 7.24 3.54 14.51
N LEU A 387 8.16 3.08 13.66
CA LEU A 387 8.14 3.29 12.21
C LEU A 387 7.10 2.40 11.51
N ARG A 388 6.70 1.26 12.08
CA ARG A 388 5.54 0.51 11.60
C ARG A 388 4.22 1.14 12.07
N GLU A 389 4.17 1.69 13.28
CA GLU A 389 3.02 2.45 13.82
C GLU A 389 2.91 3.89 13.26
N HIS A 390 4.00 4.51 12.83
CA HIS A 390 4.04 5.89 12.32
C HIS A 390 4.60 6.05 10.90
N LEU A 391 5.40 5.16 10.33
CA LEU A 391 6.04 5.39 9.02
C LEU A 391 5.66 4.42 7.90
N GLY A 392 4.88 3.39 8.18
CA GLY A 392 4.06 2.73 7.14
C GLY A 392 2.84 3.57 6.74
N ASP A 393 2.41 4.44 7.66
CA ASP A 393 1.14 5.16 7.56
C ASP A 393 1.37 6.68 7.37
N LYS A 394 2.33 7.36 8.02
CA LYS A 394 2.44 8.83 7.92
C LYS A 394 3.10 9.32 6.63
N TRP A 395 4.11 8.63 6.10
CA TRP A 395 4.73 9.03 4.82
C TRP A 395 3.96 8.51 3.60
N GLY A 396 3.45 7.28 3.67
CA GLY A 396 2.52 6.75 2.67
C GLY A 396 1.22 7.57 2.61
N MET A 397 0.65 7.98 3.76
CA MET A 397 -0.49 8.89 3.79
C MET A 397 -0.13 10.32 3.43
N ARG A 398 1.04 10.87 3.84
CA ARG A 398 1.47 12.20 3.39
C ARG A 398 1.65 12.24 1.87
N LEU A 399 2.30 11.24 1.28
CA LEU A 399 2.45 11.16 -0.18
C LEU A 399 1.09 10.96 -0.88
N ALA A 400 0.18 10.17 -0.29
CA ALA A 400 -1.18 10.02 -0.80
C ALA A 400 -2.02 11.31 -0.63
N GLU A 401 -1.84 12.06 0.44
CA GLU A 401 -2.47 13.36 0.71
C GLU A 401 -1.92 14.44 -0.23
N HIS A 402 -0.61 14.45 -0.46
CA HIS A 402 0.04 15.29 -1.46
C HIS A 402 -0.49 14.94 -2.87
N ALA A 403 -0.65 13.65 -3.19
CA ALA A 403 -1.23 13.21 -4.47
C ALA A 403 -2.72 13.58 -4.62
N ASP A 404 -3.52 13.46 -3.56
CA ASP A 404 -4.93 13.88 -3.53
C ASP A 404 -5.07 15.40 -3.68
N LYS A 405 -4.21 16.18 -3.00
CA LYS A 405 -4.15 17.64 -3.15
C LYS A 405 -3.75 18.04 -4.56
N THR A 406 -2.77 17.35 -5.14
CA THR A 406 -2.34 17.54 -6.54
C THR A 406 -3.48 17.26 -7.52
N GLN A 407 -4.19 16.14 -7.34
CA GLN A 407 -5.35 15.78 -8.18
C GLN A 407 -6.46 16.84 -8.09
N LYS A 408 -6.79 17.31 -6.88
CA LYS A 408 -7.78 18.38 -6.68
C LYS A 408 -7.37 19.70 -7.34
N THR A 409 -6.08 20.03 -7.33
CA THR A 409 -5.57 21.20 -8.06
C THR A 409 -5.77 21.04 -9.57
N ILE A 410 -5.50 19.86 -10.14
CA ILE A 410 -5.73 19.58 -11.57
C ILE A 410 -7.22 19.72 -11.90
N GLU A 411 -8.10 19.07 -11.13
CA GLU A 411 -9.56 19.11 -11.35
C GLU A 411 -10.11 20.54 -11.28
N ARG A 412 -9.69 21.33 -10.29
CA ARG A 412 -10.06 22.75 -10.17
C ARG A 412 -9.62 23.56 -11.39
N LEU A 413 -8.37 23.43 -11.81
CA LEU A 413 -7.83 24.21 -12.93
C LEU A 413 -8.47 23.82 -14.27
N LEU A 414 -8.80 22.54 -14.46
CA LEU A 414 -9.53 22.07 -15.65
C LEU A 414 -11.01 22.47 -15.63
N MET A 415 -11.62 22.69 -14.47
CA MET A 415 -12.96 23.29 -14.39
C MET A 415 -12.95 24.78 -14.77
N GLU A 416 -11.88 25.51 -14.44
CA GLU A 416 -11.72 26.92 -14.81
C GLU A 416 -11.37 27.11 -16.30
N ASN A 417 -10.52 26.23 -16.85
CA ASN A 417 -10.16 26.24 -18.26
C ASN A 417 -9.90 24.80 -18.78
N PRO A 418 -10.92 24.15 -19.38
CA PRO A 418 -10.85 22.74 -19.78
C PRO A 418 -9.76 22.41 -20.82
N ASP A 419 -9.40 23.38 -21.66
CA ASP A 419 -8.46 23.19 -22.77
C ASP A 419 -6.99 23.40 -22.35
N ASP A 420 -6.73 23.94 -21.16
CA ASP A 420 -5.39 24.30 -20.67
C ASP A 420 -4.78 23.24 -19.74
N THR A 421 -4.72 22.02 -20.26
CA THR A 421 -4.18 20.83 -19.56
C THR A 421 -2.72 20.99 -19.16
N LYS A 422 -1.91 21.66 -19.99
CA LYS A 422 -0.49 21.95 -19.73
C LYS A 422 -0.31 22.82 -18.49
N ARG A 423 -1.09 23.90 -18.35
CA ARG A 423 -1.05 24.76 -17.17
C ARG A 423 -1.54 24.02 -15.93
N ALA A 424 -2.63 23.26 -16.04
CA ALA A 424 -3.18 22.49 -14.91
C ALA A 424 -2.16 21.50 -14.35
N MET A 425 -1.46 20.76 -15.22
CA MET A 425 -0.42 19.81 -14.81
C MET A 425 0.82 20.49 -14.23
N ASN A 426 1.30 21.59 -14.83
CA ASN A 426 2.49 22.29 -14.34
C ASN A 426 2.27 22.94 -12.97
N VAL A 427 1.10 23.53 -12.73
CA VAL A 427 0.79 24.15 -11.42
C VAL A 427 0.67 23.07 -10.34
N ALA A 428 -0.04 21.98 -10.63
CA ALA A 428 -0.21 20.89 -9.68
C ALA A 428 1.13 20.20 -9.34
N GLU A 429 1.98 19.95 -10.33
CA GLU A 429 3.28 19.34 -10.09
C GLU A 429 4.27 20.27 -9.37
N LYS A 430 4.19 21.59 -9.57
CA LYS A 430 4.96 22.57 -8.77
C LYS A 430 4.51 22.56 -7.30
N GLU A 431 3.21 22.56 -7.04
CA GLU A 431 2.67 22.42 -5.67
C GLU A 431 3.09 21.09 -5.01
N PHE A 432 3.17 20.01 -5.80
CA PHE A 432 3.64 18.72 -5.30
C PHE A 432 5.14 18.72 -4.95
N VAL A 433 5.98 19.40 -5.76
CA VAL A 433 7.40 19.59 -5.46
C VAL A 433 7.62 20.40 -4.18
N GLU A 434 6.86 21.47 -3.94
CA GLU A 434 6.95 22.25 -2.70
C GLU A 434 6.68 21.41 -1.45
N LEU A 435 5.71 20.48 -1.54
CA LEU A 435 5.39 19.56 -0.46
C LEU A 435 6.52 18.54 -0.23
N LEU A 436 7.10 18.00 -1.30
CA LEU A 436 8.25 17.10 -1.21
C LEU A 436 9.52 17.79 -0.68
N GLN A 437 9.72 19.08 -0.98
CA GLN A 437 10.85 19.87 -0.45
C GLN A 437 10.71 20.15 1.06
N ALA A 438 9.48 20.37 1.54
CA ALA A 438 9.22 20.50 2.97
C ALA A 438 9.53 19.20 3.74
N ASP A 439 9.13 18.08 3.13
CA ASP A 439 9.41 16.73 3.58
C ASP A 439 10.92 16.41 3.61
N GLU A 440 11.65 16.76 2.53
CA GLU A 440 13.11 16.62 2.41
C GLU A 440 13.83 17.37 3.53
N LYS A 441 13.43 18.62 3.77
CA LYS A 441 13.99 19.47 4.82
C LYS A 441 13.75 18.91 6.23
N GLU A 442 12.55 18.40 6.49
CA GLU A 442 12.21 17.79 7.79
C GLU A 442 13.13 16.61 8.12
N ILE A 443 13.41 15.75 7.13
CA ILE A 443 14.33 14.61 7.30
C ILE A 443 15.77 15.08 7.51
N GLN A 444 16.22 16.09 6.76
CA GLN A 444 17.57 16.66 6.90
C GLN A 444 17.78 17.26 8.29
N ASP A 445 16.79 17.99 8.81
CA ASP A 445 16.85 18.61 10.14
C ASP A 445 16.96 17.55 11.24
N GLN A 446 16.24 16.44 11.13
CA GLN A 446 16.31 15.30 12.07
C GLN A 446 17.65 14.55 12.00
N LEU A 447 18.15 14.30 10.79
CA LEU A 447 19.47 13.70 10.58
C LEU A 447 20.59 14.57 11.16
N GLN A 448 20.51 15.89 10.97
CA GLN A 448 21.48 16.85 11.51
C GLN A 448 21.40 16.96 13.03
N ALA A 449 20.20 16.90 13.60
CA ALA A 449 20.00 16.88 15.05
C ALA A 449 20.46 15.56 15.69
N GLY A 450 20.65 14.50 14.89
CA GLY A 450 20.87 13.14 15.38
C GLY A 450 19.70 12.66 16.23
N ALA A 451 18.51 13.23 16.02
CA ALA A 451 17.31 13.01 16.81
C ALA A 451 16.06 13.12 15.93
N ASP A 452 14.99 12.39 16.25
CA ASP A 452 13.71 12.52 15.55
C ASP A 452 13.01 13.87 15.83
N ALA A 453 11.83 14.10 15.23
CA ALA A 453 11.04 15.32 15.42
C ALA A 453 10.71 15.62 16.89
N ASP A 454 10.67 14.59 17.74
CA ASP A 454 10.33 14.68 19.15
C ASP A 454 11.60 14.76 20.04
N GLY A 455 12.79 14.82 19.43
CA GLY A 455 14.06 15.01 20.10
C GLY A 455 14.70 13.73 20.64
N TYR A 456 14.21 12.55 20.26
CA TYR A 456 14.81 11.28 20.66
C TYR A 456 16.02 10.94 19.82
N PRO A 457 17.16 10.55 20.42
CA PRO A 457 18.39 10.27 19.69
C PRO A 457 18.21 9.10 18.71
N LEU A 458 18.61 9.33 17.47
CA LEU A 458 18.55 8.37 16.38
C LEU A 458 19.68 7.35 16.50
N GLN A 459 19.34 6.06 16.42
CA GLN A 459 20.35 5.00 16.30
C GLN A 459 20.95 4.95 14.89
N LYS A 460 22.13 4.34 14.75
CA LYS A 460 22.84 4.22 13.46
C LYS A 460 21.97 3.64 12.34
N ASP A 461 21.18 2.62 12.65
CA ASP A 461 20.27 1.96 11.69
C ASP A 461 19.09 2.87 11.29
N ALA A 462 18.67 3.79 12.17
CA ALA A 462 17.65 4.82 11.90
C ALA A 462 18.13 5.81 10.84
N ILE A 463 19.35 6.28 11.06
CA ILE A 463 20.05 7.26 10.23
C ILE A 463 20.24 6.70 8.82
N GLU A 464 20.61 5.43 8.69
CA GLU A 464 20.76 4.74 7.39
C GLU A 464 19.44 4.71 6.60
N VAL A 465 18.32 4.38 7.25
CA VAL A 465 16.98 4.37 6.62
C VAL A 465 16.54 5.78 6.21
N MET A 466 16.77 6.78 7.05
CA MET A 466 16.43 8.17 6.76
C MET A 466 17.23 8.73 5.57
N HIS A 467 18.51 8.35 5.42
CA HIS A 467 19.30 8.69 4.24
C HIS A 467 18.76 8.03 2.96
N GLU A 468 18.32 6.76 3.00
CA GLU A 468 17.68 6.08 1.86
C GLU A 468 16.38 6.79 1.43
N HIS A 469 15.59 7.26 2.40
CA HIS A 469 14.34 7.99 2.14
C HIS A 469 14.59 9.37 1.57
N LEU A 470 15.59 10.09 2.12
CA LEU A 470 16.01 11.37 1.59
C LEU A 470 16.41 11.27 0.11
N GLY A 471 17.22 10.26 -0.24
CA GLY A 471 17.60 10.02 -1.65
C GLY A 471 16.42 9.74 -2.57
N THR A 472 15.37 9.09 -2.07
CA THR A 472 14.14 8.84 -2.83
C THR A 472 13.35 10.12 -3.09
N ILE A 473 13.20 10.98 -2.07
CA ILE A 473 12.48 12.27 -2.18
C ILE A 473 13.20 13.21 -3.13
N THR A 474 14.51 13.37 -2.98
CA THR A 474 15.34 14.19 -3.87
C THR A 474 15.23 13.71 -5.32
N GLY A 475 15.28 12.39 -5.56
CA GLY A 475 15.12 11.81 -6.90
C GLY A 475 13.74 12.07 -7.53
N LEU A 476 12.67 12.03 -6.72
CA LEU A 476 11.32 12.37 -7.17
C LEU A 476 11.20 13.85 -7.54
N ILE A 477 11.71 14.76 -6.70
CA ILE A 477 11.73 16.21 -6.96
C ILE A 477 12.40 16.50 -8.30
N SER A 478 13.63 16.00 -8.49
CA SER A 478 14.38 16.21 -9.74
C SER A 478 13.64 15.68 -10.97
N THR A 479 12.97 14.53 -10.85
CA THR A 479 12.18 13.95 -11.94
C THR A 479 10.98 14.82 -12.31
N ILE A 480 10.29 15.40 -11.33
CA ILE A 480 9.10 16.22 -11.54
C ILE A 480 9.49 17.61 -12.10
N GLU A 481 10.50 18.26 -11.52
CA GLU A 481 11.02 19.54 -12.01
C GLU A 481 11.50 19.43 -13.47
N PHE A 482 12.11 18.31 -13.81
CA PHE A 482 12.50 18.02 -15.18
C PHE A 482 11.28 17.87 -16.11
N ARG A 483 10.24 17.14 -15.70
CA ARG A 483 8.99 16.99 -16.49
C ARG A 483 8.30 18.33 -16.71
N ILE A 484 8.25 19.19 -15.70
CA ILE A 484 7.73 20.57 -15.80
C ILE A 484 8.55 21.35 -16.85
N SER A 485 9.88 21.30 -16.75
CA SER A 485 10.79 22.00 -17.67
C SER A 485 10.65 21.52 -19.12
N ALA A 486 10.53 20.19 -19.31
CA ALA A 486 10.32 19.59 -20.62
C ALA A 486 8.99 20.01 -21.25
N ARG A 487 7.91 20.07 -20.46
CA ARG A 487 6.61 20.61 -20.92
C ARG A 487 6.71 22.06 -21.30
N GLU A 488 7.33 22.89 -20.47
CA GLU A 488 7.49 24.33 -20.73
C GLU A 488 8.25 24.56 -22.04
N ALA A 489 9.28 23.74 -22.32
CA ALA A 489 10.05 23.74 -23.56
C ALA A 489 9.33 23.12 -24.78
N GLY A 490 8.13 22.55 -24.61
CA GLY A 490 7.34 21.95 -25.70
C GLY A 490 7.88 20.61 -26.21
N LEU A 491 8.67 19.90 -25.38
CA LEU A 491 9.23 18.60 -25.71
C LEU A 491 8.21 17.48 -25.45
N ASP A 492 8.24 16.42 -26.26
CA ASP A 492 7.40 15.23 -26.07
C ASP A 492 7.87 14.46 -24.81
N GLU A 493 7.10 14.59 -23.73
CA GLU A 493 7.38 13.97 -22.43
C GLU A 493 7.71 12.47 -22.53
N LYS A 494 7.08 11.75 -23.47
CA LYS A 494 7.27 10.31 -23.61
C LYS A 494 8.62 9.98 -24.22
N ARG A 495 9.06 10.76 -25.21
CA ARG A 495 10.37 10.59 -25.87
C ARG A 495 11.52 10.94 -24.93
N VAL A 496 11.37 12.06 -24.21
CA VAL A 496 12.40 12.55 -23.28
C VAL A 496 12.53 11.65 -22.04
N ALA A 497 11.41 11.16 -21.48
CA ALA A 497 11.45 10.19 -20.39
C ALA A 497 12.09 8.85 -20.82
N GLN A 498 11.87 8.40 -22.06
CA GLN A 498 12.51 7.20 -22.61
C GLN A 498 14.03 7.39 -22.83
N GLU A 499 14.48 8.56 -23.30
CA GLU A 499 15.90 8.87 -23.47
C GLU A 499 16.63 8.99 -22.12
N MET A 500 15.97 9.52 -21.08
CA MET A 500 16.53 9.56 -19.73
C MET A 500 16.55 8.20 -19.04
N LEU A 501 15.49 7.40 -19.16
CA LEU A 501 15.51 6.03 -18.60
C LEU A 501 16.61 5.20 -19.24
N LYS A 502 16.90 5.44 -20.52
CA LYS A 502 18.01 4.84 -21.24
C LYS A 502 19.37 5.33 -20.70
N ARG A 503 19.57 6.65 -20.56
CA ARG A 503 20.79 7.22 -19.94
C ARG A 503 21.01 6.75 -18.50
N PHE A 504 19.97 6.71 -17.68
CA PHE A 504 20.05 6.24 -16.30
C PHE A 504 20.34 4.73 -16.22
N HIS A 505 19.95 3.95 -17.23
CA HIS A 505 20.34 2.52 -17.37
C HIS A 505 21.79 2.34 -17.83
N ASP A 506 22.32 3.31 -18.57
CA ASP A 506 23.68 3.33 -19.10
C ASP A 506 24.68 3.89 -18.06
N GLU A 507 24.24 4.76 -17.15
CA GLU A 507 25.02 5.30 -16.01
C GLU A 507 25.06 4.37 -14.79
N LEU A 508 24.02 3.54 -14.58
CA LEU A 508 24.05 2.35 -13.72
C LEU A 508 24.74 1.18 -14.42
#